data_AF-A0A7J3NLB8-F1
#
_entry.id   AF-A0A7J3NLB8-F1
#
_cell.length_a   1.000
_cell.length_b   1.000
_cell.length_c   1.000
_cell.angle_alpha   90.00
_cell.angle_beta   90.00
_cell.angle_gamma   90.00
#
_symmetry.space_group_name_H-M   'P 1'
#
loop_
_entity.id
_entity.type
_entity.pdbx_description
1 polymer ?
#
loop_
_entity_poly.entity_id
_entity_poly.type
_entity_poly.pdbx_seq_one_letter_code
_entity_poly.pdbx_strand_id
1 'polypeptide(L)'
;MLVESSDVAIINCTFTGCCAGVIVTASGVTIESSAFRDCVYGVVAKGGGVSLKGCNAGDCSYGFYLVSSQNSVEECVVEDAKEGVAVYGSNNLISGCNFSHCNYALTADGNGNRLEGNMASKADIGFTIAREGNNAAGNVASAATRSTW
;
A
#
# COMPACT_ATOMS: atom_id res chain seq x y z
N MET A 1 10.15 -2.07 -12.83
CA MET A 1 11.57 -1.94 -12.46
C MET A 1 11.90 -2.96 -11.38
N LEU A 2 13.02 -3.69 -11.48
CA LEU A 2 13.51 -4.56 -10.42
C LEU A 2 14.64 -3.84 -9.67
N VAL A 3 14.58 -3.84 -8.33
CA VAL A 3 15.56 -3.19 -7.45
C VAL A 3 16.20 -4.23 -6.54
N GLU A 4 17.46 -4.55 -6.83
CA GLU A 4 18.24 -5.58 -6.12
C GLU A 4 19.41 -5.01 -5.30
N SER A 5 19.63 -3.70 -5.37
CA SER A 5 20.65 -2.99 -4.58
C SER A 5 20.01 -2.22 -3.42
N SER A 6 20.69 -2.17 -2.27
CA SER A 6 20.28 -1.34 -1.13
C SER A 6 20.49 0.15 -1.43
N ASP A 7 19.86 1.01 -0.61
CA ASP A 7 20.08 2.46 -0.61
C ASP A 7 19.72 3.12 -1.96
N VAL A 8 18.81 2.50 -2.70
CA VAL A 8 18.26 3.03 -3.95
C VAL A 8 17.10 3.97 -3.63
N ALA A 9 17.09 5.13 -4.28
CA ALA A 9 15.99 6.08 -4.23
C ALA A 9 15.28 6.15 -5.60
N ILE A 10 13.95 6.01 -5.59
CA ILE A 10 13.07 6.20 -6.76
C ILE A 10 12.16 7.38 -6.43
N ILE A 11 12.42 8.53 -7.04
CA ILE A 11 11.76 9.79 -6.67
C ILE A 11 11.12 10.41 -7.91
N ASN A 12 9.89 10.91 -7.79
CA ASN A 12 9.17 11.61 -8.86
C ASN A 12 9.09 10.81 -10.18
N CYS A 13 8.97 9.49 -10.06
CA CYS A 13 8.86 8.59 -11.20
C CYS A 13 7.39 8.27 -11.50
N THR A 14 7.09 7.91 -12.74
CA THR A 14 5.77 7.39 -13.12
C THR A 14 5.93 6.04 -13.81
N PHE A 15 5.13 5.07 -13.37
CA PHE A 15 5.08 3.71 -13.92
C PHE A 15 3.64 3.42 -14.35
N THR A 16 3.43 3.10 -15.63
CA THR A 16 2.10 2.89 -16.20
C THR A 16 2.02 1.58 -16.97
N GLY A 17 0.90 0.85 -16.87
CA GLY A 17 0.63 -0.34 -17.68
C GLY A 17 1.55 -1.53 -17.37
N CYS A 18 2.16 -1.57 -16.18
CA CYS A 18 3.15 -2.58 -15.82
C CYS A 18 2.51 -3.78 -15.11
N CYS A 19 3.08 -4.98 -15.26
CA CYS A 19 2.74 -6.08 -14.35
C CYS A 19 3.10 -5.71 -12.90
N ALA A 20 4.32 -5.20 -12.69
CA ALA A 20 4.70 -4.53 -11.45
C ALA A 20 5.44 -3.24 -11.77
N GLY A 21 4.99 -2.10 -11.24
CA GLY A 21 5.68 -0.83 -11.42
C GLY A 21 7.10 -0.91 -10.86
N VAL A 22 7.23 -1.26 -9.58
CA VAL A 22 8.51 -1.57 -8.93
C VAL A 22 8.42 -2.88 -8.14
N ILE A 23 9.42 -3.75 -8.32
CA ILE A 23 9.65 -4.92 -7.47
C ILE A 23 10.93 -4.65 -6.70
N VAL A 24 10.84 -4.64 -5.37
CA VAL A 24 11.99 -4.41 -4.49
C VAL A 24 12.36 -5.70 -3.78
N THR A 25 13.56 -6.22 -4.03
CA THR A 25 14.10 -7.39 -3.32
C THR A 25 15.18 -7.00 -2.30
N ALA A 26 15.80 -5.83 -2.46
CA ALA A 26 16.76 -5.27 -1.52
C ALA A 26 16.12 -4.57 -0.32
N SER A 27 16.93 -4.32 0.72
CA SER A 27 16.53 -3.52 1.88
C SER A 27 16.93 -2.05 1.75
N GLY A 28 16.27 -1.17 2.52
CA GLY A 28 16.66 0.25 2.60
C GLY A 28 16.38 1.04 1.33
N VAL A 29 15.36 0.63 0.57
CA VAL A 29 14.95 1.33 -0.67
C VAL A 29 13.89 2.36 -0.34
N THR A 30 14.06 3.56 -0.86
CA THR A 30 13.09 4.65 -0.72
C THR A 30 12.39 4.89 -2.05
N ILE A 31 11.06 4.95 -2.01
CA ILE A 31 10.21 5.34 -3.13
C ILE A 31 9.37 6.52 -2.66
N GLU A 32 9.56 7.67 -3.30
CA GLU A 32 8.94 8.92 -2.85
C GLU A 32 8.27 9.66 -4.00
N SER A 33 7.11 10.26 -3.72
CA SER A 33 6.39 11.15 -4.65
C SER A 33 6.23 10.56 -6.06
N SER A 34 6.06 9.24 -6.15
CA SER A 34 6.02 8.50 -7.40
C SER A 34 4.62 7.98 -7.68
N ALA A 35 4.28 7.85 -8.96
CA ALA A 35 2.97 7.43 -9.43
C ALA A 35 3.01 6.04 -10.09
N PHE A 36 2.00 5.24 -9.78
CA PHE A 36 1.75 3.91 -10.32
C PHE A 36 0.33 3.89 -10.89
N ARG A 37 0.18 3.57 -12.17
CA ARG A 37 -1.10 3.63 -12.88
C ARG A 37 -1.31 2.40 -13.74
N ASP A 38 -2.53 1.87 -13.79
CA ASP A 38 -2.89 0.73 -14.64
C ASP A 38 -1.92 -0.47 -14.46
N CYS A 39 -1.49 -0.72 -13.23
CA CYS A 39 -0.54 -1.80 -12.91
C CYS A 39 -1.25 -2.99 -12.27
N VAL A 40 -0.75 -4.22 -12.46
CA VAL A 40 -1.24 -5.32 -11.61
C VAL A 40 -0.79 -5.06 -10.17
N TYR A 41 0.49 -4.73 -9.98
CA TYR A 41 1.04 -4.27 -8.71
C TYR A 41 1.70 -2.91 -8.88
N GLY A 42 1.34 -1.89 -8.10
CA GLY A 42 2.09 -0.63 -8.09
C GLY A 42 3.51 -0.87 -7.59
N VAL A 43 3.62 -1.32 -6.34
CA VAL A 43 4.90 -1.77 -5.74
C VAL A 43 4.75 -3.13 -5.09
N VAL A 44 5.75 -4.00 -5.29
CA VAL A 44 5.92 -5.27 -4.58
C VAL A 44 7.17 -5.18 -3.70
N ALA A 45 7.00 -5.11 -2.38
CA ALA A 45 8.10 -5.10 -1.42
C ALA A 45 8.37 -6.53 -0.91
N LYS A 46 9.46 -7.13 -1.40
CA LYS A 46 9.98 -8.43 -0.96
C LYS A 46 11.23 -8.31 -0.08
N GLY A 47 11.98 -7.21 -0.19
CA GLY A 47 13.01 -6.83 0.78
C GLY A 47 12.42 -6.03 1.93
N GLY A 48 13.00 -6.12 3.14
CA GLY A 48 12.51 -5.37 4.32
C GLY A 48 13.09 -3.96 4.41
N GLY A 49 12.47 -3.07 5.19
CA GLY A 49 12.97 -1.69 5.32
C GLY A 49 12.74 -0.83 4.08
N VAL A 50 11.73 -1.15 3.26
CA VAL A 50 11.33 -0.32 2.11
C VAL A 50 10.42 0.80 2.61
N SER A 51 10.69 2.04 2.20
CA SER A 51 9.88 3.20 2.53
C SER A 51 9.15 3.71 1.29
N LEU A 52 7.83 3.78 1.34
CA LEU A 52 6.98 4.38 0.32
C LEU A 52 6.34 5.63 0.93
N LYS A 53 6.69 6.82 0.44
CA LYS A 53 6.18 8.08 1.00
C LYS A 53 5.55 8.97 -0.06
N GLY A 54 4.36 9.50 0.20
CA GLY A 54 3.70 10.46 -0.70
C GLY A 54 3.45 9.90 -2.11
N CYS A 55 3.39 8.57 -2.25
CA CYS A 55 3.20 7.91 -3.52
C CYS A 55 1.72 7.83 -3.88
N ASN A 56 1.44 7.67 -5.16
CA ASN A 56 0.09 7.53 -5.67
C ASN A 56 -0.05 6.25 -6.49
N ALA A 57 -0.98 5.36 -6.13
CA ALA A 57 -1.32 4.17 -6.90
C ALA A 57 -2.79 4.22 -7.35
N GLY A 58 -3.05 4.08 -8.64
CA GLY A 58 -4.37 4.23 -9.25
C GLY A 58 -4.64 3.13 -10.26
N ASP A 59 -5.88 2.65 -10.33
CA ASP A 59 -6.32 1.64 -11.31
C ASP A 59 -5.46 0.36 -11.26
N CYS A 60 -5.08 -0.05 -10.04
CA CYS A 60 -4.21 -1.20 -9.82
C CYS A 60 -4.96 -2.42 -9.27
N SER A 61 -4.49 -3.65 -9.54
CA SER A 61 -5.02 -4.79 -8.78
C SER A 61 -4.57 -4.73 -7.31
N TYR A 62 -3.31 -4.36 -7.10
CA TYR A 62 -2.72 -4.09 -5.79
C TYR A 62 -1.98 -2.75 -5.86
N GLY A 63 -2.35 -1.76 -5.04
CA GLY A 63 -1.58 -0.52 -4.96
C GLY A 63 -0.18 -0.80 -4.45
N PHE A 64 -0.08 -1.24 -3.19
CA PHE A 64 1.18 -1.66 -2.58
C PHE A 64 1.06 -3.04 -1.92
N TYR A 65 1.95 -3.95 -2.27
CA TYR A 65 1.95 -5.34 -1.83
C TYR A 65 3.22 -5.63 -1.01
N LEU A 66 3.07 -5.74 0.31
CA LEU A 66 4.17 -5.88 1.26
C LEU A 66 4.24 -7.32 1.78
N VAL A 67 5.22 -8.09 1.30
CA VAL A 67 5.43 -9.48 1.73
C VAL A 67 6.48 -9.58 2.83
N SER A 68 7.37 -8.60 2.90
CA SER A 68 8.45 -8.50 3.86
C SER A 68 8.07 -7.68 5.10
N SER A 69 9.00 -7.61 6.05
CA SER A 69 8.83 -6.95 7.33
C SER A 69 9.51 -5.58 7.38
N GLN A 70 9.11 -4.75 8.36
CA GLN A 70 9.74 -3.45 8.66
C GLN A 70 9.67 -2.43 7.52
N ASN A 71 8.68 -2.52 6.64
CA ASN A 71 8.44 -1.51 5.61
C ASN A 71 7.54 -0.39 6.15
N SER A 72 7.59 0.77 5.49
CA SER A 72 6.65 1.86 5.72
C SER A 72 5.92 2.28 4.45
N VAL A 73 4.62 2.55 4.57
CA VAL A 73 3.79 3.18 3.54
C VAL A 73 3.10 4.36 4.21
N GLU A 74 3.52 5.57 3.86
CA GLU A 74 3.21 6.77 4.62
C GLU A 74 2.70 7.87 3.69
N GLU A 75 1.59 8.51 4.06
CA GLU A 75 1.04 9.68 3.34
C GLU A 75 0.74 9.39 1.85
N CYS A 76 0.46 8.12 1.52
CA CYS A 76 0.18 7.70 0.16
C CYS A 76 -1.31 7.80 -0.17
N VAL A 77 -1.60 7.95 -1.46
CA VAL A 77 -2.96 7.88 -2.01
C VAL A 77 -3.09 6.61 -2.83
N VAL A 78 -4.15 5.84 -2.59
CA VAL A 78 -4.49 4.69 -3.41
C VAL A 78 -5.95 4.77 -3.84
N GLU A 79 -6.19 4.77 -5.15
CA GLU A 79 -7.50 4.93 -5.75
C GLU A 79 -7.83 3.79 -6.72
N ASP A 80 -9.11 3.42 -6.80
CA ASP A 80 -9.64 2.49 -7.81
C ASP A 80 -8.87 1.16 -7.89
N ALA A 81 -8.47 0.63 -6.73
CA ALA A 81 -7.71 -0.60 -6.63
C ALA A 81 -8.54 -1.79 -6.12
N LYS A 82 -8.26 -3.01 -6.58
CA LYS A 82 -8.87 -4.19 -5.94
C LYS A 82 -8.42 -4.28 -4.48
N GLU A 83 -7.12 -4.18 -4.21
CA GLU A 83 -6.60 -4.04 -2.86
C GLU A 83 -5.66 -2.82 -2.80
N GLY A 84 -5.95 -1.86 -1.92
CA GLY A 84 -5.15 -0.64 -1.82
C GLY A 84 -3.75 -0.94 -1.29
N VAL A 85 -3.68 -1.41 -0.05
CA VAL A 85 -2.46 -1.95 0.55
C VAL A 85 -2.73 -3.36 1.10
N ALA A 86 -1.91 -4.33 0.70
CA ALA A 86 -1.94 -5.68 1.24
C ALA A 86 -0.62 -5.99 1.97
N VAL A 87 -0.73 -6.33 3.25
CA VAL A 87 0.41 -6.59 4.14
C VAL A 87 0.38 -8.03 4.64
N TYR A 88 1.35 -8.82 4.21
CA TYR A 88 1.54 -10.21 4.64
C TYR A 88 2.79 -10.39 5.52
N GLY A 89 3.72 -9.44 5.49
CA GLY A 89 4.87 -9.43 6.39
C GLY A 89 4.58 -8.79 7.75
N SER A 90 5.58 -8.72 8.61
CA SER A 90 5.40 -8.33 10.01
C SER A 90 6.05 -6.97 10.35
N ASN A 91 5.56 -6.31 11.40
CA ASN A 91 6.13 -5.05 11.90
C ASN A 91 6.22 -3.94 10.83
N ASN A 92 5.27 -3.89 9.90
CA ASN A 92 5.16 -2.81 8.93
C ASN A 92 4.36 -1.63 9.51
N LEU A 93 4.62 -0.43 9.01
CA LEU A 93 3.87 0.78 9.33
C LEU A 93 3.09 1.25 8.11
N ILE A 94 1.77 1.36 8.23
CA ILE A 94 0.93 2.01 7.23
C ILE A 94 0.24 3.21 7.89
N SER A 95 0.59 4.43 7.50
CA SER A 95 0.14 5.62 8.20
C SER A 95 -0.28 6.77 7.28
N GLY A 96 -1.31 7.50 7.70
CA GLY A 96 -1.76 8.71 7.00
C GLY A 96 -2.16 8.50 5.54
N CYS A 97 -2.46 7.26 5.14
CA CYS A 97 -2.80 6.95 3.76
C CYS A 97 -4.30 7.20 3.50
N ASN A 98 -4.61 7.60 2.28
CA ASN A 98 -5.98 7.75 1.81
C ASN A 98 -6.29 6.69 0.75
N PHE A 99 -7.32 5.89 1.02
CA PHE A 99 -7.81 4.83 0.16
C PHE A 99 -9.20 5.22 -0.35
N SER A 100 -9.37 5.33 -1.66
CA SER A 100 -10.65 5.65 -2.28
C SER A 100 -11.07 4.61 -3.31
N HIS A 101 -12.36 4.27 -3.35
CA HIS A 101 -12.92 3.39 -4.39
C HIS A 101 -12.23 2.02 -4.52
N CYS A 102 -11.69 1.49 -3.42
CA CYS A 102 -11.03 0.18 -3.41
C CYS A 102 -12.01 -0.94 -3.04
N ASN A 103 -11.81 -2.18 -3.51
CA ASN A 103 -12.60 -3.30 -2.97
C ASN A 103 -12.18 -3.57 -1.52
N TYR A 104 -10.87 -3.61 -1.27
CA TYR A 104 -10.29 -3.66 0.07
C TYR A 104 -9.31 -2.49 0.19
N ALA A 105 -9.60 -1.49 1.02
CA ALA A 105 -8.70 -0.35 1.17
C ALA A 105 -7.35 -0.80 1.78
N LEU A 106 -7.39 -1.56 2.88
CA LEU A 106 -6.18 -2.10 3.48
C LEU A 106 -6.42 -3.46 4.15
N THR A 107 -5.54 -4.40 3.87
CA THR A 107 -5.53 -5.75 4.46
C THR A 107 -4.21 -5.98 5.18
N ALA A 108 -4.28 -6.40 6.45
CA ALA A 108 -3.12 -6.81 7.25
C ALA A 108 -3.31 -8.24 7.77
N ASP A 109 -2.52 -9.17 7.24
CA ASP A 109 -2.47 -10.60 7.60
C ASP A 109 -1.09 -11.03 8.12
N GLY A 110 -0.18 -10.08 8.35
CA GLY A 110 1.03 -10.32 9.12
C GLY A 110 0.83 -10.15 10.63
N ASN A 111 1.92 -10.06 11.39
CA ASN A 111 1.89 -9.80 12.83
C ASN A 111 2.60 -8.47 13.18
N GLY A 112 2.14 -7.77 14.21
CA GLY A 112 2.80 -6.56 14.72
C GLY A 112 2.72 -5.36 13.80
N ASN A 113 1.85 -5.36 12.78
CA ASN A 113 1.72 -4.22 11.88
C ASN A 113 0.97 -3.09 12.57
N ARG A 114 1.41 -1.85 12.32
CA ARG A 114 0.81 -0.62 12.83
C ARG A 114 0.10 0.10 11.70
N LEU A 115 -1.19 0.34 11.88
CA LEU A 115 -2.05 0.98 10.90
C LEU A 115 -2.64 2.20 11.58
N GLU A 116 -2.17 3.39 11.22
CA GLU A 116 -2.38 4.60 12.01
C GLU A 116 -2.90 5.77 11.18
N GLY A 117 -4.06 6.31 11.54
CA GLY A 117 -4.58 7.52 10.92
C GLY A 117 -4.91 7.37 9.43
N ASN A 118 -5.21 6.15 8.96
CA ASN A 118 -5.59 5.91 7.58
C ASN A 118 -7.06 6.22 7.35
N MET A 119 -7.39 6.68 6.15
CA MET A 119 -8.75 6.97 5.72
C MET A 119 -9.15 6.04 4.58
N ALA A 120 -10.26 5.32 4.74
CA ALA A 120 -10.90 4.57 3.67
C ALA A 120 -12.24 5.24 3.32
N SER A 121 -12.41 5.64 2.07
CA SER A 121 -13.63 6.27 1.56
C SER A 121 -14.17 5.52 0.36
N LYS A 122 -15.46 5.19 0.41
CA LYS A 122 -16.13 4.43 -0.65
C LYS A 122 -15.43 3.11 -1.02
N ALA A 123 -14.70 2.53 -0.08
CA ALA A 123 -14.19 1.18 -0.24
C ALA A 123 -15.32 0.18 0.07
N ASP A 124 -15.36 -0.96 -0.62
CA ASP A 124 -16.31 -2.03 -0.27
C ASP A 124 -16.00 -2.56 1.14
N ILE A 125 -14.71 -2.74 1.45
CA ILE A 125 -14.18 -3.10 2.77
C ILE A 125 -13.06 -2.12 3.14
N GLY A 126 -13.20 -1.42 4.26
CA GLY A 126 -12.21 -0.43 4.72
C GLY A 126 -10.90 -1.06 5.18
N PHE A 127 -10.91 -1.68 6.36
CA PHE A 127 -9.71 -2.25 6.98
C PHE A 127 -9.97 -3.69 7.39
N THR A 128 -9.15 -4.62 6.90
CA THR A 128 -9.20 -6.04 7.26
C THR A 128 -7.99 -6.41 8.09
N ILE A 129 -8.20 -6.83 9.33
CA ILE A 129 -7.16 -7.25 10.27
C ILE A 129 -7.34 -8.74 10.56
N ALA A 130 -6.50 -9.58 9.96
CA ALA A 130 -6.72 -11.03 9.99
C ALA A 130 -6.06 -11.73 11.19
N ARG A 131 -4.96 -11.17 11.73
CA ARG A 131 -4.21 -11.78 12.83
C ARG A 131 -4.09 -10.89 14.05
N GLU A 132 -4.02 -11.54 15.21
CA GLU A 132 -3.71 -10.90 16.50
C GLU A 132 -2.34 -10.22 16.46
N GLY A 133 -2.20 -9.11 17.19
CA GLY A 133 -0.95 -8.33 17.29
C GLY A 133 -0.83 -7.16 16.31
N ASN A 134 -1.71 -7.06 15.32
CA ASN A 134 -1.83 -5.84 14.52
C ASN A 134 -2.57 -4.74 15.30
N ASN A 135 -2.07 -3.51 15.24
CA ASN A 135 -2.67 -2.34 15.88
C ASN A 135 -3.28 -1.43 14.81
N ALA A 136 -4.59 -1.17 14.90
CA ALA A 136 -5.35 -0.37 13.94
C ALA A 136 -5.92 0.92 14.55
N ALA A 137 -5.13 1.64 15.34
CA ALA A 137 -5.56 2.86 16.01
C ALA A 137 -5.84 4.04 15.04
N GLY A 138 -6.94 4.75 15.26
CA GLY A 138 -7.22 6.04 14.60
C GLY A 138 -7.57 5.96 13.12
N ASN A 139 -7.84 4.76 12.57
CA ASN A 139 -8.28 4.62 11.18
C ASN A 139 -9.77 4.94 11.04
N VAL A 140 -10.15 5.57 9.93
CA VAL A 140 -11.52 5.99 9.63
C VAL A 140 -11.99 5.33 8.35
N ALA A 141 -13.07 4.55 8.41
CA ALA A 141 -13.71 3.97 7.24
C ALA A 141 -15.10 4.58 7.06
N SER A 142 -15.38 5.14 5.89
CA SER A 142 -16.72 5.54 5.47
C SER A 142 -17.21 4.57 4.41
N ALA A 143 -18.32 3.90 4.70
CA ALA A 143 -18.93 2.95 3.77
C ALA A 143 -19.39 3.67 2.49
N ALA A 144 -19.22 3.01 1.35
CA ALA A 144 -19.93 3.42 0.15
C ALA A 144 -21.44 3.26 0.41
N THR A 145 -22.19 4.36 0.42
CA THR A 145 -23.62 4.30 0.12
C THR A 145 -23.75 3.88 -1.33
N ARG A 146 -23.79 2.57 -1.61
CA ARG A 146 -24.13 2.08 -2.95
C ARG A 146 -25.56 2.50 -3.25
N SER A 147 -25.74 3.63 -3.93
CA SER A 147 -27.00 3.93 -4.62
C SER A 147 -27.06 2.98 -5.80
N THR A 148 -27.90 1.94 -5.70
CA THR A 148 -28.31 1.14 -6.85
C THR A 148 -29.07 2.06 -7.80
N TRP A 149 -28.50 2.39 -8.95
CA TRP A 149 -29.21 2.99 -10.09
C TRP A 149 -29.51 1.91 -11.11
#